data_AF-A0A328SR31-F1
#
_entry.id   AF-A0A328SR31-F1
#
_cell.length_a   1.000
_cell.length_b   1.000
_cell.length_c   1.000
_cell.angle_alpha   90.00
_cell.angle_beta   90.00
_cell.angle_gamma   90.00
#
_symmetry.space_group_name_H-M   'P 1'
#
loop_
_entity.id
_entity.type
_entity.pdbx_description
1 polymer ?
#
loop_
_entity_poly.entity_id
_entity_poly.type
_entity_poly.pdbx_seq_one_letter_code
_entity_poly.pdbx_strand_id
1 'polypeptide(L)'
;MNSKNNDYTSINQKYIEYERQILKLKKEFSYKKNKAIELIEKRFAPPQITYDKFISTVENVDKVFVSESETALDMLRYSNEYSEDMDEQIKVRIKTLKLFSKQIDDLTNELLMNMSKDSNSDETIKNLIDQMDQLIDSVKEYN
;
A
#
# COMPACT_ATOMS: atom_id res chain seq x y z
N MET A 1 21.56 48.16 7.89
CA MET A 1 21.50 47.59 6.53
C MET A 1 21.61 46.07 6.64
N ASN A 2 20.74 45.39 5.90
CA ASN A 2 20.48 43.95 5.88
C ASN A 2 21.72 43.06 5.77
N SER A 3 21.70 41.91 6.45
CA SER A 3 21.54 40.66 5.71
C SER A 3 20.99 39.56 6.62
N LYS A 4 19.70 39.27 6.50
CA LYS A 4 19.12 37.98 6.90
C LYS A 4 19.71 36.94 5.94
N ASN A 5 20.82 36.32 6.32
CA ASN A 5 21.44 35.27 5.53
C ASN A 5 20.73 33.95 5.82
N ASN A 6 19.75 33.65 4.97
CA ASN A 6 19.27 32.33 4.57
C ASN A 6 19.60 31.17 5.51
N ASP A 7 18.67 30.87 6.43
CA ASP A 7 18.48 29.50 6.92
C ASP A 7 18.01 28.66 5.72
N TYR A 8 18.96 28.15 4.93
CA TYR A 8 18.68 27.01 4.08
C TYR A 8 18.46 25.83 5.02
N THR A 9 17.19 25.54 5.33
CA THR A 9 16.77 24.25 5.87
C THR A 9 17.37 23.18 4.97
N SER A 10 18.48 22.58 5.41
CA SER A 10 19.06 21.42 4.75
C SER A 10 18.02 20.32 4.87
N ILE A 11 17.20 20.15 3.83
CA ILE A 11 16.25 19.05 3.74
C ILE A 11 17.07 17.79 3.99
N ASN A 12 16.69 17.04 5.02
CA ASN A 12 17.44 15.85 5.40
C ASN A 12 17.46 14.88 4.21
N GLN A 13 18.66 14.54 3.74
CA GLN A 13 18.85 13.65 2.59
C GLN A 13 18.10 12.32 2.74
N LYS A 14 17.97 11.83 3.98
CA LYS A 14 17.22 10.62 4.32
C LYS A 14 15.72 10.77 4.08
N TYR A 15 15.16 11.95 4.34
CA TYR A 15 13.74 12.25 4.09
C TYR A 15 13.44 12.33 2.59
N ILE A 16 14.39 12.85 1.79
CA ILE A 16 14.29 12.80 0.32
C ILE A 16 14.27 11.35 -0.19
N GLU A 17 15.10 10.48 0.40
CA GLU A 17 15.11 9.05 0.07
C GLU A 17 13.81 8.35 0.46
N TYR A 18 13.21 8.69 1.60
CA TYR A 18 11.91 8.17 2.00
C TYR A 18 10.79 8.63 1.08
N GLU A 19 10.74 9.91 0.73
CA GLU A 19 9.76 10.45 -0.21
C GLU A 19 9.82 9.69 -1.53
N ARG A 20 11.02 9.52 -2.09
CA ARG A 20 11.23 8.74 -3.34
C ARG A 20 10.75 7.30 -3.21
N GLN A 21 11.03 6.65 -2.09
CA GLN A 21 10.56 5.28 -1.83
C GLN A 21 9.03 5.21 -1.78
N ILE A 22 8.38 6.13 -1.06
CA ILE A 22 6.92 6.16 -0.94
C ILE A 22 6.27 6.43 -2.30
N LEU A 23 6.76 7.41 -3.07
CA LEU A 23 6.25 7.70 -4.41
C LEU A 23 6.41 6.52 -5.38
N LYS A 24 7.55 5.80 -5.30
CA LYS A 24 7.76 4.58 -6.07
C LYS A 24 6.76 3.49 -5.69
N LEU A 25 6.56 3.26 -4.38
CA LEU A 25 5.58 2.30 -3.88
C LEU A 25 4.16 2.65 -4.34
N LYS A 26 3.76 3.93 -4.31
CA LYS A 26 2.44 4.37 -4.82
C LYS A 26 2.23 3.98 -6.28
N LYS A 27 3.23 4.22 -7.13
CA LYS A 27 3.16 3.87 -8.56
C LYS A 27 3.08 2.36 -8.78
N GLU A 28 3.94 1.59 -8.11
CA GLU A 28 3.96 0.13 -8.24
C GLU A 28 2.68 -0.51 -7.72
N PHE A 29 2.20 -0.07 -6.55
CA PHE A 29 0.96 -0.54 -5.94
C PHE A 29 -0.24 -0.30 -6.86
N SER A 30 -0.38 0.91 -7.41
CA SER A 30 -1.49 1.25 -8.31
C SER A 30 -1.53 0.33 -9.55
N TYR A 31 -0.38 0.05 -10.16
CA TYR A 31 -0.30 -0.88 -11.29
C TYR A 31 -0.74 -2.29 -10.89
N LYS A 32 -0.21 -2.82 -9.78
CA LYS A 32 -0.53 -4.18 -9.31
C LYS A 32 -2.00 -4.31 -8.91
N LYS A 33 -2.55 -3.34 -8.19
CA LYS A 33 -3.96 -3.29 -7.78
C LYS A 33 -4.88 -3.36 -9.00
N ASN A 34 -4.65 -2.49 -9.98
CA ASN A 34 -5.49 -2.45 -11.18
C ASN A 34 -5.43 -3.78 -11.93
N LYS A 35 -4.27 -4.45 -11.93
CA LYS A 35 -4.13 -5.78 -12.51
C LYS A 35 -4.91 -6.84 -11.74
N ALA A 36 -4.87 -6.82 -10.41
CA ALA A 36 -5.65 -7.74 -9.58
C ALA A 36 -7.17 -7.59 -9.85
N ILE A 37 -7.67 -6.35 -9.91
CA ILE A 37 -9.08 -6.06 -10.23
C ILE A 37 -9.47 -6.65 -11.59
N GLU A 38 -8.68 -6.37 -12.64
CA GLU A 38 -8.94 -6.90 -13.98
C GLU A 38 -9.02 -8.44 -13.99
N LEU A 39 -8.17 -9.11 -13.22
CA LEU A 39 -8.15 -10.58 -13.14
C LEU A 39 -9.34 -11.13 -12.32
N ILE A 40 -9.73 -10.45 -11.24
CA ILE A 40 -10.93 -10.79 -10.47
C ILE A 40 -12.17 -10.69 -11.35
N GLU A 41 -12.32 -9.59 -12.09
CA GLU A 41 -13.44 -9.38 -13.03
C GLU A 41 -13.51 -10.46 -14.10
N LYS A 42 -12.37 -10.82 -14.69
CA LYS A 42 -12.30 -11.87 -15.72
C LYS A 42 -12.68 -13.25 -15.20
N ARG A 43 -12.34 -13.55 -13.95
CA ARG A 43 -12.50 -14.90 -13.38
C ARG A 43 -13.83 -15.11 -12.68
N PHE A 44 -14.28 -14.15 -11.87
CA PHE A 44 -15.42 -14.32 -10.97
C PHE A 44 -16.70 -13.63 -11.42
N ALA A 45 -16.72 -13.07 -12.65
CA ALA A 45 -17.82 -12.43 -13.36
C ALA A 45 -19.06 -12.07 -12.51
N PRO A 46 -19.33 -10.77 -12.26
CA PRO A 46 -20.50 -10.37 -11.47
C PRO A 46 -21.83 -10.88 -12.07
N PRO A 47 -22.87 -11.07 -11.24
CA PRO A 47 -22.94 -10.80 -9.81
C PRO A 47 -22.73 -12.08 -8.98
N GLN A 48 -21.58 -12.19 -8.32
CA GLN A 48 -21.30 -13.29 -7.38
C GLN A 48 -20.80 -12.70 -6.07
N ILE A 49 -21.28 -13.21 -4.93
CA ILE A 49 -20.85 -12.75 -3.59
C ILE A 49 -19.32 -12.79 -3.46
N THR A 50 -18.67 -13.80 -4.05
CA THR A 50 -17.21 -13.93 -4.11
C THR A 50 -16.55 -12.74 -4.83
N TYR A 51 -17.08 -12.34 -5.99
CA TYR A 51 -16.61 -11.18 -6.74
C TYR A 51 -16.74 -9.90 -5.89
N ASP A 52 -17.93 -9.65 -5.34
CA ASP A 52 -18.21 -8.44 -4.56
C ASP A 52 -17.30 -8.35 -3.33
N LYS A 53 -17.07 -9.48 -2.63
CA LYS A 53 -16.14 -9.55 -1.50
C LYS A 53 -14.71 -9.22 -1.95
N PHE A 54 -14.22 -9.86 -3.01
CA PHE A 54 -12.83 -9.70 -3.45
C PHE A 54 -12.55 -8.27 -3.91
N ILE A 55 -13.45 -7.68 -4.70
CA ILE A 55 -13.32 -6.27 -5.10
C ILE A 55 -13.35 -5.34 -3.88
N SER A 56 -14.30 -5.54 -2.97
CA SER A 56 -14.41 -4.71 -1.77
C SER A 56 -13.14 -4.76 -0.91
N THR A 57 -12.55 -5.94 -0.71
CA THR A 57 -11.28 -6.07 0.01
C THR A 57 -10.15 -5.34 -0.70
N VAL A 58 -9.99 -5.51 -2.02
CA VAL A 58 -8.94 -4.82 -2.80
C VAL A 58 -9.11 -3.30 -2.75
N GLU A 59 -10.34 -2.79 -2.82
CA GLU A 59 -10.64 -1.37 -2.65
C GLU A 59 -10.34 -0.85 -1.24
N ASN A 60 -10.58 -1.66 -0.21
CA ASN A 60 -10.23 -1.29 1.16
C ASN A 60 -8.73 -1.25 1.38
N VAL A 61 -7.97 -2.21 0.81
CA VAL A 61 -6.50 -2.16 0.81
C VAL A 61 -6.01 -0.88 0.15
N ASP A 62 -6.60 -0.48 -0.98
CA ASP A 62 -6.26 0.76 -1.68
C ASP A 62 -6.48 2.00 -0.81
N LYS A 63 -7.64 2.11 -0.16
CA LYS A 63 -7.95 3.23 0.73
C LYS A 63 -6.93 3.35 1.87
N VAL A 64 -6.62 2.25 2.54
CA VAL A 64 -5.66 2.25 3.65
C VAL A 64 -4.25 2.54 3.14
N PHE A 65 -3.83 1.94 2.04
CA PHE A 65 -2.53 2.20 1.42
C PHE A 65 -2.37 3.69 1.05
N VAL A 66 -3.39 4.28 0.42
CA VAL A 66 -3.37 5.71 0.05
C VAL A 66 -3.25 6.57 1.30
N SER A 67 -4.09 6.34 2.31
CA SER A 67 -4.05 7.06 3.59
C SER A 67 -2.67 6.97 4.25
N GLU A 68 -2.11 5.77 4.39
CA GLU A 68 -0.79 5.56 4.98
C GLU A 68 0.33 6.27 4.20
N SER A 69 0.24 6.25 2.86
CA SER A 69 1.22 6.91 2.00
C SER A 69 1.14 8.45 2.11
N GLU A 70 -0.06 8.99 2.25
CA GLU A 70 -0.29 10.44 2.37
C GLU A 70 0.17 10.92 3.74
N THR A 71 -0.18 10.21 4.81
CA THR A 71 0.33 10.50 6.15
C THR A 71 1.86 10.50 6.17
N ALA A 72 2.51 9.49 5.58
CA ALA A 72 3.98 9.45 5.54
C ALA A 72 4.59 10.62 4.74
N LEU A 73 3.96 11.03 3.63
CA LEU A 73 4.41 12.18 2.84
C LEU A 73 4.20 13.50 3.57
N ASP A 74 3.10 13.65 4.30
CA ASP A 74 2.80 14.84 5.10
C ASP A 74 3.78 14.96 6.28
N MET A 75 4.11 13.84 6.95
CA MET A 75 5.16 13.82 7.97
C MET A 75 6.49 14.36 7.43
N LEU A 76 6.91 13.90 6.25
CA LEU A 76 8.13 14.37 5.57
C LEU A 76 8.05 15.84 5.15
N ARG A 77 6.86 16.31 4.75
CA ARG A 77 6.64 17.69 4.27
C ARG A 77 6.68 18.70 5.41
N TYR A 78 6.09 18.35 6.56
CA TYR A 78 5.94 19.27 7.69
C TYR A 78 7.03 19.13 8.75
N SER A 79 7.98 18.21 8.56
CA SER A 79 9.15 18.07 9.41
C SER A 79 10.18 19.16 9.13
N ASN A 80 10.36 20.07 10.09
CA ASN A 80 11.37 21.13 9.97
C ASN A 80 12.79 20.64 10.34
N GLU A 81 12.89 19.60 11.16
CA GLU A 81 14.14 19.01 11.63
C GLU A 81 14.01 17.48 11.76
N TYR A 82 15.16 16.79 11.75
CA TYR A 82 15.20 15.36 11.99
C TYR A 82 14.85 15.03 13.44
N SER A 83 14.02 14.00 13.66
CA SER A 83 13.90 13.32 14.94
C SER A 83 13.91 11.81 14.75
N GLU A 84 14.46 11.08 15.72
CA GLU A 84 14.51 9.62 15.71
C GLU A 84 13.11 9.00 15.75
N ASP A 85 12.19 9.59 16.51
CA ASP A 85 10.79 9.18 16.57
C ASP A 85 10.12 9.28 15.19
N MET A 86 10.29 10.41 14.50
CA MET A 86 9.74 10.58 13.15
C MET A 86 10.37 9.62 12.14
N ASP A 87 11.69 9.37 12.26
CA ASP A 87 12.38 8.38 11.44
C ASP A 87 11.80 6.98 11.60
N GLU A 88 11.53 6.57 12.84
CA GLU A 88 10.93 5.28 13.16
C GLU A 88 9.50 5.18 12.61
N GLN A 89 8.68 6.20 12.84
CA GLN A 89 7.31 6.22 12.33
C GLN A 89 7.26 6.16 10.79
N ILE A 90 8.11 6.90 10.07
CA ILE A 90 8.19 6.81 8.60
C ILE A 90 8.61 5.41 8.15
N LYS A 91 9.59 4.79 8.83
CA LYS A 91 10.00 3.41 8.52
C LYS A 91 8.89 2.40 8.74
N VAL A 92 8.12 2.53 9.82
CA VAL A 92 6.95 1.68 10.10
C VAL A 92 5.95 1.81 8.96
N ARG A 93 5.60 3.03 8.56
CA ARG A 93 4.66 3.26 7.45
C ARG A 93 5.18 2.70 6.13
N ILE A 94 6.45 2.90 5.79
CA ILE A 94 7.07 2.30 4.59
C ILE A 94 7.00 0.77 4.64
N LYS A 95 7.21 0.15 5.81
CA LYS A 95 7.08 -1.30 5.99
C LYS A 95 5.64 -1.75 5.74
N THR A 96 4.65 -1.05 6.29
CA THR A 96 3.23 -1.30 6.07
C THR A 96 2.85 -1.20 4.58
N LEU A 97 3.29 -0.15 3.88
CA LEU A 97 3.07 0.02 2.44
C LEU A 97 3.66 -1.15 1.63
N LYS A 98 4.87 -1.62 1.99
CA LYS A 98 5.48 -2.79 1.36
C LYS A 98 4.68 -4.08 1.59
N LEU A 99 4.09 -4.25 2.77
CA LEU A 99 3.25 -5.41 3.08
C LEU A 99 1.96 -5.42 2.22
N PHE A 100 1.25 -4.30 2.14
CA PHE A 100 0.07 -4.18 1.26
C PHE A 100 0.45 -4.42 -0.21
N SER A 101 1.56 -3.85 -0.68
CA SER A 101 2.02 -4.09 -2.05
C SER A 101 2.37 -5.55 -2.30
N LYS A 102 2.91 -6.25 -1.31
CA LYS A 102 3.20 -7.67 -1.42
C LYS A 102 1.92 -8.50 -1.49
N GLN A 103 0.94 -8.24 -0.63
CA GLN A 103 -0.32 -8.99 -0.64
C GLN A 103 -1.04 -8.87 -1.99
N ILE A 104 -1.09 -7.66 -2.57
CA ILE A 104 -1.70 -7.47 -3.90
C ILE A 104 -0.91 -8.18 -4.99
N ASP A 105 0.42 -8.26 -4.88
CA ASP A 105 1.27 -9.00 -5.79
C ASP A 105 1.02 -10.51 -5.70
N ASP A 106 0.96 -11.04 -4.47
CA ASP A 106 0.67 -12.44 -4.18
C ASP A 106 -0.72 -12.83 -4.73
N LEU A 107 -1.74 -11.98 -4.52
CA LEU A 107 -3.07 -12.14 -5.10
C LEU A 107 -3.04 -12.12 -6.64
N THR A 108 -2.31 -11.16 -7.23
CA THR A 108 -2.19 -11.05 -8.69
C THR A 108 -1.56 -12.31 -9.28
N ASN A 109 -0.49 -12.80 -8.67
CA ASN A 109 0.21 -14.00 -9.10
C ASN A 109 -0.68 -15.24 -8.99
N GLU A 110 -1.38 -15.40 -7.87
CA GLU A 110 -2.30 -16.52 -7.67
C GLU A 110 -3.45 -16.48 -8.69
N LEU A 111 -4.02 -15.30 -8.96
CA LEU A 111 -5.04 -15.13 -9.98
C LEU A 111 -4.51 -15.53 -11.37
N LEU A 112 -3.31 -15.08 -11.75
CA LEU A 112 -2.67 -15.43 -13.03
C LEU A 112 -2.42 -16.93 -13.18
N MET A 113 -1.84 -17.56 -12.16
CA MET A 113 -1.53 -19.00 -12.17
C MET A 113 -2.78 -19.85 -12.31
N ASN A 114 -3.90 -19.38 -11.76
CA ASN A 114 -5.14 -20.13 -11.68
C ASN A 114 -6.22 -19.65 -12.66
N MET A 115 -5.86 -18.85 -13.68
CA MET A 115 -6.78 -18.55 -14.79
C MET A 115 -7.17 -19.80 -15.60
N SER A 116 -6.49 -20.94 -15.41
CA SER A 116 -6.66 -22.15 -16.23
C SER A 116 -6.81 -23.49 -15.46
N LYS A 117 -7.00 -23.49 -14.13
CA LYS A 117 -7.03 -24.75 -13.32
C LYS A 117 -8.01 -24.78 -12.13
N ASP A 118 -8.35 -26.03 -11.75
CA ASP A 118 -9.28 -26.59 -10.75
C ASP A 118 -9.54 -25.86 -9.42
N SER A 119 -10.67 -26.25 -8.82
CA SER A 119 -11.33 -25.79 -7.58
C SER A 119 -10.46 -25.52 -6.33
N ASN A 120 -9.31 -26.17 -6.16
CA ASN A 120 -8.39 -25.89 -5.03
C ASN A 120 -7.80 -24.47 -5.07
N SER A 121 -7.80 -23.83 -6.23
CA SER A 121 -7.27 -22.47 -6.40
C SER A 121 -8.14 -21.36 -5.82
N ASP A 122 -9.45 -21.60 -5.67
CA ASP A 122 -10.36 -20.61 -5.10
C ASP A 122 -10.14 -20.46 -3.58
N GLU A 123 -9.73 -21.52 -2.89
CA GLU A 123 -9.42 -21.48 -1.47
C GLU A 123 -8.15 -20.67 -1.18
N THR A 124 -7.10 -20.85 -1.97
CA THR A 124 -5.88 -20.03 -1.85
C THR A 124 -6.17 -18.55 -2.04
N ILE A 125 -6.98 -18.20 -3.04
CA ILE A 125 -7.37 -16.80 -3.27
C ILE A 125 -8.18 -16.25 -2.11
N LYS A 126 -9.14 -17.01 -1.57
CA LYS A 126 -9.90 -16.61 -0.37
C LYS A 126 -8.98 -16.35 0.83
N ASN A 127 -8.00 -17.24 1.06
CA ASN A 127 -7.03 -17.06 2.15
C ASN A 127 -6.21 -15.78 1.99
N LEU A 128 -5.80 -15.43 0.76
CA LEU A 128 -5.07 -14.18 0.50
C LEU A 128 -5.95 -12.95 0.75
N ILE A 129 -7.22 -13.01 0.38
CA ILE A 129 -8.20 -11.94 0.66
C ILE A 129 -8.42 -11.79 2.17
N ASP A 130 -8.59 -12.89 2.90
CA ASP A 130 -8.78 -12.83 4.35
C ASP A 130 -7.51 -12.31 5.07
N GLN A 131 -6.31 -12.62 4.56
CA GLN A 131 -5.06 -12.04 5.06
C GLN A 131 -4.95 -10.53 4.80
N MET A 132 -5.52 -10.03 3.69
CA MET A 132 -5.60 -8.59 3.43
C MET A 132 -6.53 -7.90 4.42
N ASP A 133 -7.70 -8.48 4.69
CA ASP A 133 -8.65 -7.96 5.67
C ASP A 133 -8.00 -7.89 7.07
N GLN A 134 -7.28 -8.94 7.47
CA GLN A 134 -6.52 -8.94 8.73
C GLN A 134 -5.43 -7.85 8.77
N LEU A 135 -4.70 -7.64 7.67
CA LEU A 135 -3.69 -6.58 7.62
C LEU A 135 -4.34 -5.20 7.72
N ILE A 136 -5.44 -4.97 7.02
CA ILE A 136 -6.23 -3.73 7.11
C ILE A 136 -6.61 -3.45 8.56
N ASP A 137 -7.16 -4.44 9.25
CA ASP A 137 -7.61 -4.27 10.63
C ASP A 137 -6.44 -4.02 11.59
N SER A 138 -5.31 -4.72 11.41
CA SER A 138 -4.11 -4.46 12.21
C SER A 138 -3.61 -3.03 12.06
N VAL A 139 -3.66 -2.44 10.86
CA VAL A 139 -3.20 -1.05 10.64
C VAL A 139 -4.16 -0.04 11.28
N LYS A 140 -5.46 -0.33 11.32
CA LYS A 140 -6.43 0.53 12.02
C LYS A 140 -6.23 0.53 13.54
N GLU A 141 -5.72 -0.55 14.13
CA GLU A 141 -5.43 -0.61 15.57
C GLU A 141 -4.22 0.24 15.97
N TYR A 142 -3.35 0.60 15.02
CA TYR A 142 -2.16 1.42 15.26
C TYR A 142 -2.34 2.92 14.99
N ASN A 143 -3.47 3.34 14.41
CA ASN A 143 -3.82 4.75 14.14
C ASN A 143 -4.94 5.22 15.08
#